data_AF-A0A2E3D7R2-F1
#
_entry.id   AF-A0A2E3D7R2-F1
#
_cell.length_a   1.000
_cell.length_b   1.000
_cell.length_c   1.000
_cell.angle_alpha   90.00
_cell.angle_beta   90.00
_cell.angle_gamma   90.00
#
_symmetry.space_group_name_H-M   'P 1'
#
loop_
_entity.id
_entity.type
_entity.pdbx_description
1 polymer ?
#
loop_
_entity_poly.entity_id
_entity_poly.type
_entity_poly.pdbx_seq_one_letter_code
_entity_poly.pdbx_strand_id
1 'polypeptide(L)'
;MKAVKHALIGSLSLMLFSFSSEGGDKGAQPIYLETADQVRHAELLLSEVDSFRKKIDQCLAAGATYPRSCHCLYPSRLSSLEVALQTTLEKYPRWESSALLWWGSENRRPLNMHLSIVKAWINRPCSDVAMNR
;
A
#
# COMPACT_ATOMS: atom_id res chain seq x y z
N MET A 1 12.70 -2.22 -77.96
CA MET A 1 14.10 -1.93 -77.57
C MET A 1 14.10 -0.83 -76.51
N LYS A 2 14.71 -1.07 -75.34
CA LYS A 2 15.30 -0.13 -74.34
C LYS A 2 14.49 1.13 -73.93
N ALA A 3 14.34 1.54 -72.67
CA ALA A 3 15.00 1.17 -71.43
C ALA A 3 14.17 1.63 -70.21
N VAL A 4 14.35 0.87 -69.14
CA VAL A 4 14.02 1.13 -67.74
C VAL A 4 14.58 2.47 -67.26
N LYS A 5 13.80 3.27 -66.51
CA LYS A 5 14.33 4.26 -65.55
C LYS A 5 13.42 4.40 -64.30
N HIS A 6 13.94 3.83 -63.20
CA HIS A 6 13.88 4.30 -61.81
C HIS A 6 12.53 4.43 -61.10
N ALA A 7 12.11 3.31 -60.51
CA ALA A 7 11.28 3.34 -59.31
C ALA A 7 12.17 3.70 -58.10
N LEU A 8 12.06 4.93 -57.60
CA LEU A 8 12.51 5.29 -56.26
C LEU A 8 11.46 4.78 -55.28
N ILE A 9 11.53 3.49 -54.96
CA ILE A 9 10.82 2.93 -53.82
C ILE A 9 11.70 3.24 -52.61
N GLY A 10 11.37 4.34 -51.93
CA GLY A 10 11.92 4.63 -50.62
C GLY A 10 11.59 3.48 -49.69
N SER A 11 12.62 2.74 -49.27
CA SER A 11 12.52 1.75 -48.19
C SER A 11 12.13 2.48 -46.90
N LEU A 12 10.84 2.56 -46.63
CA LEU A 12 10.34 2.92 -45.31
C LEU A 12 10.53 1.67 -44.43
N SER A 13 11.70 1.54 -43.79
CA SER A 13 11.94 0.53 -42.77
C SER A 13 10.89 0.69 -41.67
N LEU A 14 9.94 -0.25 -41.63
CA LEU A 14 9.09 -0.53 -40.48
C LEU A 14 10.01 -0.95 -39.33
N MET A 15 10.47 0.02 -38.54
CA MET A 15 10.91 -0.23 -37.18
C MET A 15 9.68 -0.65 -36.39
N LEU A 16 9.39 -1.95 -36.41
CA LEU A 16 8.55 -2.58 -35.39
C LEU A 16 9.29 -2.38 -34.08
N PHE A 17 8.99 -1.29 -33.38
CA PHE A 17 9.27 -1.17 -31.97
C PHE A 17 8.46 -2.27 -31.30
N SER A 18 9.09 -3.43 -31.12
CA SER A 18 8.70 -4.36 -30.08
C SER A 18 8.85 -3.59 -28.78
N PHE A 19 7.77 -2.92 -28.37
CA PHE A 19 7.55 -2.61 -26.97
C PHE A 19 7.52 -3.97 -26.29
N SER A 20 8.69 -4.45 -25.87
CA SER A 20 8.78 -5.33 -24.72
C SER A 20 8.05 -4.58 -23.63
N SER A 21 6.80 -4.97 -23.39
CA SER A 21 6.07 -4.60 -22.19
C SER A 21 6.91 -5.13 -21.04
N GLU A 22 7.85 -4.31 -20.57
CA GLU A 22 8.47 -4.45 -19.26
C GLU A 22 7.33 -4.74 -18.29
N GLY A 23 7.51 -5.82 -17.55
CA GLY A 23 6.48 -6.46 -16.75
C GLY A 23 5.68 -5.41 -16.00
N GLY A 24 4.44 -5.20 -16.45
CA GLY A 24 3.44 -4.57 -15.62
C GLY A 24 3.39 -5.41 -14.35
N ASP A 25 3.79 -4.80 -13.24
CA ASP A 25 3.46 -5.28 -11.91
C ASP A 25 1.95 -5.59 -11.94
N LYS A 26 1.62 -6.87 -12.12
CA LYS A 26 0.25 -7.34 -12.01
C LYS A 26 -0.03 -7.27 -10.52
N GLY A 27 -0.37 -6.07 -10.05
CA GLY A 27 -0.61 -5.79 -8.65
C GLY A 27 -1.40 -6.94 -8.04
N ALA A 28 -0.96 -7.38 -6.86
CA ALA A 28 -1.53 -8.55 -6.20
C ALA A 28 -3.06 -8.47 -6.22
N GLN A 29 -3.70 -9.54 -6.71
CA GLN A 29 -5.16 -9.59 -6.82
C GLN A 29 -5.78 -9.36 -5.44
N PRO A 30 -6.87 -8.58 -5.35
CA PRO A 30 -7.58 -8.41 -4.09
C PRO A 30 -8.03 -9.76 -3.52
N ILE A 31 -7.91 -9.91 -2.19
CA ILE A 31 -8.37 -11.07 -1.45
C ILE A 31 -9.72 -10.72 -0.82
N TYR A 32 -10.75 -11.45 -1.22
CA TYR A 32 -12.06 -11.40 -0.56
C TYR A 32 -12.01 -12.28 0.69
N LEU A 33 -12.36 -11.72 1.85
CA LEU A 33 -12.42 -12.47 3.10
C LEU A 33 -13.79 -13.15 3.19
N GLU A 34 -13.76 -14.47 3.33
CA GLU A 34 -14.96 -15.30 3.25
C GLU A 34 -15.32 -15.93 4.59
N THR A 35 -14.36 -16.10 5.50
CA THR A 35 -14.59 -16.75 6.78
C THR A 35 -14.73 -15.74 7.92
N ALA A 36 -15.55 -16.09 8.93
CA ALA A 36 -15.71 -15.27 10.13
C ALA A 36 -14.38 -15.03 10.86
N ASP A 37 -13.45 -16.00 10.82
CA ASP A 37 -12.14 -15.87 11.42
C ASP A 37 -11.26 -14.86 10.67
N GLN A 38 -11.26 -14.88 9.33
CA GLN A 38 -10.57 -13.89 8.52
C GLN A 38 -11.12 -12.48 8.77
N VAL A 39 -12.45 -12.34 8.74
CA VAL A 39 -13.14 -11.06 9.01
C VAL A 39 -12.76 -10.54 10.40
N ARG A 40 -12.79 -11.39 11.43
CA ARG A 40 -12.40 -10.99 12.79
C ARG A 40 -10.96 -10.46 12.87
N HIS A 41 -9.99 -11.10 12.21
CA HIS A 41 -8.60 -10.63 12.23
C HIS A 41 -8.45 -9.31 11.46
N ALA A 42 -9.12 -9.18 10.30
CA ALA A 42 -9.10 -7.95 9.53
C ALA A 42 -9.73 -6.78 10.29
N GLU A 43 -10.82 -7.02 11.04
CA GLU A 43 -11.49 -5.99 11.86
C GLU A 43 -10.67 -5.59 13.08
N LEU A 44 -10.00 -6.52 13.75
CA LEU A 44 -9.06 -6.22 14.83
C LEU A 44 -7.92 -5.33 14.32
N LEU A 45 -7.30 -5.69 13.20
CA LEU A 45 -6.24 -4.89 12.60
C LEU A 45 -6.75 -3.52 12.13
N LEU A 46 -7.93 -3.46 11.50
CA LEU A 46 -8.53 -2.20 11.07
C LEU A 46 -8.82 -1.28 12.26
N SER A 47 -9.30 -1.82 13.38
CA SER A 47 -9.52 -1.05 14.61
C SER A 47 -8.22 -0.44 15.15
N GLU A 48 -7.12 -1.19 15.15
CA GLU A 48 -5.81 -0.66 15.54
C GLU A 48 -5.30 0.43 14.57
N VAL A 49 -5.49 0.23 13.26
CA VAL A 49 -5.18 1.24 12.23
C VAL A 49 -5.97 2.53 12.47
N ASP A 50 -7.29 2.43 12.68
CA ASP A 50 -8.15 3.59 12.92
C ASP A 50 -7.80 4.31 14.23
N SER A 51 -7.48 3.55 15.28
CA SER A 51 -7.04 4.07 16.58
C SER A 51 -5.73 4.86 16.44
N PHE A 52 -4.76 4.33 15.70
CA PHE A 52 -3.49 5.00 15.45
C PHE A 52 -3.67 6.24 14.56
N ARG A 53 -4.46 6.13 13.49
CA ARG A 53 -4.78 7.25 12.60
C ARG A 53 -5.41 8.41 13.35
N LYS A 54 -6.36 8.15 14.25
CA LYS A 54 -6.96 9.18 15.12
C LYS A 54 -5.91 9.94 15.93
N LYS A 55 -4.85 9.27 16.41
CA LYS A 55 -3.75 9.94 17.11
C LYS A 55 -2.90 10.80 16.19
N ILE A 56 -2.59 10.31 14.99
CA ILE A 56 -1.90 11.10 13.98
C ILE A 56 -2.71 12.35 13.62
N ASP A 57 -4.01 12.20 13.37
CA ASP A 57 -4.90 13.32 13.04
C ASP A 57 -4.98 14.35 14.18
N GLN A 58 -5.03 13.89 15.45
CA GLN A 58 -4.96 14.77 16.62
C GLN A 58 -3.63 15.55 16.69
N CYS A 59 -2.50 14.90 16.40
CA CYS A 59 -1.20 15.56 16.36
C CYS A 59 -1.12 16.62 15.24
N LEU A 60 -1.61 16.28 14.04
CA LEU A 60 -1.62 17.20 12.90
C LEU A 60 -2.52 18.41 13.18
N ALA A 61 -3.70 18.19 13.76
CA ALA A 61 -4.63 19.26 14.13
C ALA A 61 -4.09 20.17 15.24
N ALA A 62 -3.28 19.64 16.15
CA ALA A 62 -2.62 20.41 17.21
C ALA A 62 -1.46 21.28 16.69
N GLY A 63 -1.14 21.24 15.38
CA GLY A 63 -0.11 22.07 14.77
C GLY A 63 1.27 21.83 15.39
N ALA A 64 1.60 20.57 15.70
CA ALA A 64 2.88 20.20 16.31
C ALA A 64 4.03 20.87 15.55
N THR A 65 4.72 21.78 16.25
CA THR A 65 5.52 22.87 15.68
C THR A 65 6.88 22.39 15.14
N TYR A 66 7.19 21.11 15.31
CA TYR A 66 8.41 20.48 14.81
C TYR A 66 8.06 19.43 13.75
N PRO A 67 8.93 19.23 12.74
CA PRO A 67 8.84 18.13 11.78
C PRO A 67 9.15 16.76 12.43
N ARG A 68 8.74 16.53 13.69
CA ARG A 68 8.66 15.18 14.23
C ARG A 68 7.46 14.52 13.59
N SER A 69 7.68 13.45 12.86
CA SER A 69 6.61 12.68 12.28
C SER A 69 5.61 12.28 13.37
N CYS A 70 4.34 12.70 13.25
CA CYS A 70 3.31 12.53 14.29
C CYS A 70 3.18 11.09 14.81
N HIS A 71 3.48 10.09 13.97
CA HIS A 71 3.49 8.69 14.34
C HIS A 71 4.48 8.36 15.47
N CYS A 72 5.57 9.12 15.58
CA CYS A 72 6.61 8.98 16.61
C CYS A 72 6.20 9.49 17.99
N LEU A 73 5.13 10.29 18.07
CA LEU A 73 4.64 10.80 19.35
C LEU A 73 3.77 9.78 20.10
N TYR A 74 3.46 8.65 19.48
CA TYR A 74 2.54 7.65 20.02
C TYR A 74 3.15 6.23 19.99
N PRO A 75 4.32 6.00 20.63
CA PRO A 75 5.05 4.74 20.53
C PRO A 75 4.23 3.52 21.01
N SER A 76 3.42 3.66 22.07
CA SER A 76 2.57 2.55 22.53
C SER A 76 1.48 2.19 21.52
N ARG A 77 0.96 3.16 20.75
CA ARG A 77 -0.04 2.90 19.72
C ARG A 77 0.58 2.33 18.46
N LEU A 78 1.78 2.80 18.10
CA LEU A 78 2.57 2.20 17.03
C LEU A 78 2.89 0.73 17.35
N SER A 79 3.36 0.44 18.56
CA SER A 79 3.65 -0.92 19.01
C SER A 79 2.41 -1.82 19.02
N SER A 80 1.25 -1.31 19.45
CA SER A 80 -0.02 -2.05 19.37
C SER A 80 -0.38 -2.43 17.93
N LEU A 81 -0.24 -1.49 16.99
CA LEU A 81 -0.47 -1.71 15.57
C LEU A 81 0.56 -2.68 14.97
N GLU A 82 1.83 -2.59 15.35
CA GLU A 82 2.89 -3.52 14.94
C GLU A 82 2.58 -4.95 15.36
N VAL A 83 2.20 -5.16 16.62
CA VAL A 83 1.82 -6.48 17.15
C VAL A 83 0.60 -7.01 16.40
N ALA A 84 -0.43 -6.20 16.19
CA ALA A 84 -1.62 -6.61 15.45
C ALA A 84 -1.30 -6.99 13.98
N LEU A 85 -0.43 -6.22 13.32
CA LEU A 85 0.02 -6.52 11.96
C LEU A 85 0.83 -7.82 11.93
N GLN A 86 1.79 -7.98 12.83
CA GLN A 86 2.64 -9.16 12.92
C GLN A 86 1.79 -10.42 13.15
N THR A 87 0.91 -10.42 14.15
CA THR A 87 0.01 -11.55 14.44
C THR A 87 -0.89 -11.88 13.24
N THR A 88 -1.37 -10.86 12.52
CA THR A 88 -2.18 -11.07 11.31
C THR A 88 -1.36 -11.72 10.19
N LEU A 89 -0.13 -11.28 9.96
CA LEU A 89 0.74 -11.79 8.89
C LEU A 89 1.33 -13.17 9.22
N GLU A 90 1.56 -13.50 10.49
CA GLU A 90 1.94 -14.85 10.92
C GLU A 90 0.85 -15.86 10.57
N LYS A 91 -0.42 -15.46 10.70
CA LYS A 91 -1.57 -16.31 10.38
C LYS A 91 -1.93 -16.32 8.90
N TYR A 92 -1.85 -15.17 8.24
CA TYR A 92 -2.23 -14.98 6.85
C TYR A 92 -1.10 -14.32 6.04
N PRO A 93 0.02 -15.03 5.81
CA PRO A 93 1.22 -14.44 5.18
C PRO A 93 0.96 -13.91 3.77
N ARG A 94 0.01 -14.50 3.04
CA ARG A 94 -0.37 -14.07 1.69
C ARG A 94 -1.06 -12.69 1.64
N TRP A 95 -1.46 -12.14 2.79
CA TRP A 95 -2.14 -10.84 2.85
C TRP A 95 -1.19 -9.65 2.71
N GLU A 96 0.11 -9.83 2.97
CA GLU A 96 1.09 -8.75 3.07
C GLU A 96 1.10 -7.79 1.87
N SER A 97 1.00 -8.34 0.66
CA SER A 97 1.05 -7.59 -0.59
C SER A 97 -0.32 -7.30 -1.20
N SER A 98 -1.42 -7.72 -0.56
CA SER A 98 -2.75 -7.73 -1.17
C SER A 98 -3.69 -6.67 -0.58
N ALA A 99 -4.64 -6.22 -1.40
CA ALA A 99 -5.83 -5.53 -0.92
C ALA A 99 -6.80 -6.56 -0.32
N LEU A 100 -7.22 -6.36 0.92
CA LEU A 100 -8.25 -7.16 1.58
C LEU A 100 -9.61 -6.51 1.38
N LEU A 101 -10.64 -7.29 1.06
CA LEU A 101 -12.02 -6.85 0.84
C LEU A 101 -12.98 -7.73 1.64
N TRP A 102 -13.89 -7.15 2.42
CA TRP A 102 -14.85 -7.93 3.20
C TRP A 102 -16.12 -7.14 3.55
N TRP A 103 -17.14 -7.83 4.05
CA TRP A 103 -18.33 -7.21 4.64
C TRP A 103 -18.14 -7.06 6.14
N GLY A 104 -18.22 -5.83 6.64
CA GLY A 104 -18.06 -5.55 8.07
C GLY A 104 -19.17 -6.20 8.91
N SER A 105 -18.79 -6.84 10.01
CA SER A 105 -19.65 -7.59 10.92
C SER A 105 -20.74 -6.71 11.53
N GLU A 106 -20.40 -5.50 11.97
CA GLU A 106 -21.33 -4.57 12.62
C GLU A 106 -22.12 -3.72 11.62
N ASN A 107 -21.47 -3.28 10.55
CA ASN A 107 -21.97 -2.16 9.75
C ASN A 107 -22.59 -2.58 8.40
N ARG A 108 -22.57 -3.89 8.06
CA ARG A 108 -23.04 -4.46 6.79
C ARG A 108 -22.59 -3.66 5.55
N ARG A 109 -21.43 -3.02 5.63
CA ARG A 109 -20.83 -2.22 4.56
C ARG A 109 -19.58 -2.91 4.05
N PRO A 110 -19.25 -2.77 2.76
CA PRO A 110 -17.98 -3.25 2.26
C PRO A 110 -16.84 -2.46 2.92
N LEU A 111 -15.83 -3.17 3.36
CA LEU A 111 -14.61 -2.63 3.95
C LEU A 111 -13.42 -3.12 3.12
N ASN A 112 -12.35 -2.32 3.15
CA ASN A 112 -11.10 -2.67 2.51
C ASN A 112 -9.89 -2.22 3.32
N MET A 113 -8.77 -2.90 3.11
CA MET A 113 -7.49 -2.55 3.72
C MET A 113 -6.34 -3.03 2.86
N HIS A 114 -5.34 -2.18 2.63
CA HIS A 114 -4.13 -2.55 1.88
C HIS A 114 -2.96 -2.71 2.86
N LEU A 115 -2.53 -3.95 3.12
CA LEU A 115 -1.53 -4.20 4.17
C LEU A 115 -0.16 -3.59 3.86
N SER A 116 0.22 -3.49 2.58
CA SER A 116 1.48 -2.82 2.22
C SER A 116 1.47 -1.33 2.59
N ILE A 117 0.31 -0.66 2.58
CA ILE A 117 0.18 0.74 3.00
C ILE A 117 0.31 0.83 4.53
N VAL A 118 -0.34 -0.08 5.26
CA VAL A 118 -0.23 -0.15 6.73
C VAL A 118 1.23 -0.39 7.14
N LYS A 119 1.91 -1.35 6.49
CA LYS A 119 3.33 -1.64 6.73
C LYS A 119 4.22 -0.44 6.42
N ALA A 120 3.96 0.28 5.33
CA ALA A 120 4.69 1.49 4.99
C ALA A 120 4.48 2.63 6.01
N TRP A 121 3.30 2.72 6.63
CA TRP A 121 3.03 3.69 7.70
C TRP A 121 3.80 3.38 8.98
N ILE A 122 3.83 2.11 9.39
CA ILE A 122 4.57 1.63 10.56
C ILE A 122 6.07 1.88 10.38
N ASN A 123 6.62 1.52 9.22
CA ASN A 123 8.05 1.58 8.94
C ASN A 123 8.56 2.99 8.60
N ARG A 124 7.74 4.04 8.74
CA ARG A 124 8.24 5.40 8.54
C ARG A 124 9.31 5.70 9.59
N PRO A 125 10.50 6.16 9.19
CA PRO A 125 11.51 6.55 10.16
C PRO A 125 11.00 7.72 10.99
N CYS A 126 11.30 7.69 12.28
CA CYS A 126 11.27 8.87 13.10
C CYS A 126 12.49 9.70 12.74
N SER A 127 12.26 10.89 12.19
CA SER A 127 13.36 11.83 11.96
C SER A 127 13.99 12.16 13.32
N ASP A 128 15.28 11.86 13.46
CA ASP A 128 16.09 12.28 14.59
C ASP A 128 16.09 13.81 14.64
N VAL A 129 15.19 14.37 15.43
CA VAL A 129 15.39 15.75 15.86
C VAL A 129 16.46 15.66 16.94
N ALA A 130 17.72 15.83 16.53
CA ALA A 130 18.83 16.10 17.44
C ALA A 130 18.32 17.13 18.47
N MET A 131 18.10 16.67 19.70
CA MET A 131 17.81 17.55 20.83
C MET A 131 19.12 18.25 21.18
N ASN A 132 19.50 19.27 20.40
CA ASN A 132 20.43 20.27 20.89
C ASN A 132 19.64 21.14 21.87
N ARG A 133 19.74 20.78 23.15
CA ARG A 133 19.51 21.71 24.26
C ARG A 133 20.57 21.49 25.32
#